data_AF-A0A0G0ZQ02-F1
#
_entry.id   AF-A0A0G0ZQ02-F1
#
_cell.length_a   1.000
_cell.length_b   1.000
_cell.length_c   1.000
_cell.angle_alpha   90.00
_cell.angle_beta   90.00
_cell.angle_gamma   90.00
#
_symmetry.space_group_name_H-M   'P 1'
#
loop_
_entity.id
_entity.type
_entity.pdbx_description
1 polymer ?
#
loop_
_entity_poly.entity_id
_entity_poly.type
_entity_poly.pdbx_seq_one_letter_code
_entity_poly.pdbx_strand_id
1 'polypeptide(L)'
;MPLSESEAKVILEKLHVPEDNWINPKIGLRDSPLGGKGMFAKEIIPEGETVIVWGGTPHSLFTEEDVRQGRIRKSSVAAIDEGIYLAGAPDEPREITDYINHSCDSNVWMQNAITLIVRRAIQPDQEVTVDYALFQSDEEWKASWECRCGSSNCRHTITGRDWRLPVVQERYKGHFSPFLNKRIEKITKT
;
A
#
# COMPACT_ATOMS: atom_id res chain seq x y z
N MET A 1 4.55 11.30 -19.46
CA MET A 1 4.28 12.75 -19.25
C MET A 1 3.44 12.86 -18.01
N PRO A 2 3.62 13.91 -17.17
CA PRO A 2 2.76 14.14 -16.02
C PRO A 2 1.30 14.21 -16.43
N LEU A 3 0.40 13.82 -15.53
CA LEU A 3 -1.03 14.03 -15.70
C LEU A 3 -1.33 15.53 -15.71
N SER A 4 -2.28 15.96 -16.55
CA SER A 4 -2.93 17.25 -16.37
C SER A 4 -3.81 17.23 -15.12
N GLU A 5 -4.05 18.42 -14.56
CA GLU A 5 -4.92 18.56 -13.38
C GLU A 5 -6.34 18.01 -13.63
N SER A 6 -6.87 18.19 -14.84
CA SER A 6 -8.18 17.66 -15.24
C SER A 6 -8.20 16.13 -15.30
N GLU A 7 -7.14 15.50 -15.83
CA GLU A 7 -7.05 14.03 -15.85
C GLU A 7 -6.96 13.48 -14.43
N ALA A 8 -6.15 14.12 -13.59
CA ALA A 8 -6.00 13.73 -12.20
C ALA A 8 -7.33 13.85 -11.42
N LYS A 9 -8.09 14.94 -11.59
CA LYS A 9 -9.42 15.11 -10.98
C LYS A 9 -10.39 14.00 -11.36
N VAL A 10 -10.46 13.64 -12.64
CA VAL A 10 -11.32 12.53 -13.11
C VAL A 10 -10.94 11.21 -12.45
N ILE A 11 -9.65 10.94 -12.26
CA ILE A 11 -9.18 9.72 -11.60
C ILE A 11 -9.57 9.72 -10.11
N LEU A 12 -9.34 10.83 -9.40
CA LEU A 12 -9.69 10.95 -7.98
C LEU A 12 -11.19 10.77 -7.76
N GLU A 13 -12.03 11.41 -8.59
CA GLU A 13 -13.49 11.26 -8.54
C GLU A 13 -13.92 9.82 -8.81
N LYS A 14 -13.39 9.19 -9.87
CA LYS A 14 -13.70 7.79 -10.23
C LYS A 14 -13.37 6.83 -9.08
N LEU A 15 -12.24 7.03 -8.42
CA LEU A 15 -11.76 6.17 -7.33
C LEU A 15 -12.29 6.59 -5.95
N HIS A 16 -13.08 7.65 -5.88
CA HIS A 16 -13.61 8.24 -4.64
C HIS A 16 -12.51 8.55 -3.63
N VAL A 17 -11.40 9.12 -4.12
CA VAL A 17 -10.26 9.50 -3.28
C VAL A 17 -10.62 10.75 -2.47
N PRO A 18 -10.60 10.70 -1.13
CA PRO A 18 -10.79 11.89 -0.31
C PRO A 18 -9.58 12.83 -0.44
N GLU A 19 -9.75 14.11 -0.11
CA GLU A 19 -8.62 15.05 -0.11
C GLU A 19 -7.59 14.68 0.96
N ASP A 20 -8.07 14.39 2.18
CA ASP A 20 -7.22 14.07 3.33
C ASP A 20 -7.09 12.56 3.55
N ASN A 21 -5.92 12.15 4.04
CA ASN A 21 -5.73 10.82 4.59
C ASN A 21 -6.60 10.62 5.83
N TRP A 22 -7.24 9.46 5.95
CA TRP A 22 -7.86 9.01 7.18
C TRP A 22 -7.10 7.83 7.77
N ILE A 23 -6.89 7.85 9.09
CA ILE A 23 -6.31 6.74 9.82
C ILE A 23 -7.18 6.36 11.01
N ASN A 24 -7.22 5.07 11.31
CA ASN A 24 -7.92 4.56 12.47
C ASN A 24 -7.39 5.23 13.75
N PRO A 25 -8.27 5.84 14.58
CA PRO A 25 -7.86 6.55 15.79
C PRO A 25 -7.21 5.65 16.84
N LYS A 26 -7.31 4.33 16.70
CA LYS A 26 -6.65 3.31 17.52
C LYS A 26 -5.19 3.11 17.14
N ILE A 27 -4.68 3.77 16.10
CA ILE A 27 -3.30 3.65 15.65
C ILE A 27 -2.45 4.80 16.21
N GLY A 28 -1.18 4.50 16.53
CA GLY A 28 -0.17 5.49 16.89
C GLY A 28 1.20 5.14 16.33
N LEU A 29 2.09 6.12 16.22
CA LEU A 29 3.48 5.93 15.79
C LEU A 29 4.38 5.50 16.94
N ARG A 30 5.23 4.51 16.70
CA ARG A 30 6.28 4.07 17.62
C ARG A 30 7.54 3.68 16.86
N ASP A 31 8.63 3.43 17.57
CA ASP A 31 9.82 2.81 16.98
C ASP A 31 9.51 1.38 16.52
N SER A 32 10.02 1.01 15.34
CA SER A 32 9.84 -0.30 14.74
C SER A 32 11.18 -0.88 14.29
N PRO A 33 11.44 -2.17 14.54
CA PRO A 33 12.62 -2.85 14.01
C PRO A 33 12.54 -3.08 12.49
N LEU A 34 11.37 -2.90 11.86
CA LEU A 34 11.17 -3.13 10.43
C LEU A 34 11.58 -1.92 9.58
N GLY A 35 11.16 -0.73 9.99
CA GLY A 35 11.32 0.51 9.21
C GLY A 35 11.82 1.72 10.02
N GLY A 36 12.32 1.50 11.24
CA GLY A 36 12.72 2.56 12.17
C GLY A 36 11.53 3.15 12.92
N LYS A 37 10.47 3.52 12.20
CA LYS A 37 9.15 3.88 12.75
C LYS A 37 8.08 2.99 12.15
N GLY A 38 7.01 2.76 12.89
CA GLY A 38 5.88 1.94 12.45
C GLY A 38 4.57 2.37 13.10
N MET A 39 3.47 1.89 12.54
CA MET A 39 2.13 2.09 13.07
C MET A 39 1.75 0.96 14.00
N PHE A 40 1.34 1.26 15.22
CA PHE A 40 0.98 0.28 16.23
C PHE A 40 -0.43 0.50 16.76
N ALA A 41 -1.13 -0.58 17.04
CA ALA A 41 -2.43 -0.55 17.67
C ALA A 41 -2.30 -0.16 19.16
N LYS A 42 -3.10 0.83 19.59
CA LYS A 42 -3.23 1.29 20.98
C LYS A 42 -4.27 0.47 21.75
N GLU A 43 -5.22 -0.11 21.02
CA GLU A 43 -6.28 -0.98 21.53
C GLU A 43 -6.60 -2.04 20.47
N ILE A 44 -7.48 -3.00 20.79
CA ILE A 44 -7.87 -4.03 19.83
C ILE A 44 -8.55 -3.41 18.60
N ILE A 45 -8.12 -3.85 17.41
CA ILE A 45 -8.75 -3.51 16.13
C ILE A 45 -9.31 -4.82 15.52
N PRO A 46 -10.63 -5.04 15.59
CA PRO A 46 -11.29 -6.22 15.02
C PRO A 46 -11.05 -6.40 13.52
N GLU A 47 -11.20 -7.64 13.06
CA GLU A 47 -11.21 -7.98 11.63
C GLU A 47 -12.28 -7.18 10.87
N GLY A 48 -11.93 -6.73 9.67
CA GLY A 48 -12.81 -5.93 8.81
C GLY A 48 -12.85 -4.44 9.12
N GLU A 49 -12.28 -3.97 10.24
CA GLU A 49 -12.25 -2.54 10.55
C GLU A 49 -11.28 -1.78 9.64
N THR A 50 -11.64 -0.55 9.25
CA THR A 50 -10.79 0.31 8.41
C THR A 50 -9.54 0.74 9.17
N VAL A 51 -8.40 0.68 8.49
CA VAL A 51 -7.08 1.03 9.04
C VAL A 51 -6.62 2.36 8.47
N ILE A 52 -6.59 2.46 7.14
CA ILE A 52 -6.20 3.65 6.39
C ILE A 52 -7.17 3.84 5.23
N VAL A 53 -7.53 5.09 4.97
CA VAL A 53 -8.01 5.53 3.65
C VAL A 53 -7.00 6.53 3.14
N TRP A 54 -6.29 6.17 2.07
CA TRP A 54 -5.35 7.11 1.46
C TRP A 54 -6.12 8.20 0.71
N GLY A 55 -5.81 9.45 1.06
CA GLY A 55 -6.32 10.64 0.40
C GLY A 55 -5.27 11.26 -0.51
N GLY A 56 -5.70 12.25 -1.28
CA GLY A 56 -4.82 13.05 -2.10
C GLY A 56 -5.56 14.06 -2.97
N THR A 57 -4.77 14.95 -3.53
CA THR A 57 -5.21 15.97 -4.49
C THR A 57 -4.63 15.65 -5.86
N PRO A 58 -4.94 16.42 -6.93
CA PRO A 58 -4.31 16.23 -8.22
C PRO A 58 -2.77 16.19 -8.19
N HIS A 59 -2.15 16.89 -7.23
CA HIS A 59 -0.70 16.91 -7.04
C HIS A 59 -0.13 15.63 -6.41
N SER A 60 -0.99 14.78 -5.85
CA SER A 60 -0.62 13.50 -5.23
C SER A 60 -0.66 12.34 -6.24
N LEU A 61 -1.10 12.58 -7.48
CA LEU A 61 -1.17 11.55 -8.53
C LEU A 61 0.03 11.63 -9.48
N PHE A 62 0.67 10.48 -9.66
CA PHE A 62 1.86 10.33 -10.45
C PHE A 62 1.70 9.21 -11.47
N THR A 63 2.29 9.39 -12.65
CA THR A 63 2.38 8.32 -13.63
C THR A 63 3.55 7.39 -13.28
N GLU A 64 3.53 6.18 -13.85
CA GLU A 64 4.66 5.25 -13.74
C GLU A 64 6.00 5.88 -14.18
N GLU A 65 5.98 6.78 -15.17
CA GLU A 65 7.19 7.50 -15.59
C GLU A 65 7.67 8.48 -14.53
N ASP A 66 6.76 9.17 -13.83
CA ASP A 66 7.13 10.09 -12.74
C ASP A 66 7.78 9.31 -11.57
N VAL A 67 7.28 8.11 -11.28
CA VAL A 67 7.87 7.18 -10.31
C VAL A 67 9.30 6.81 -10.72
N ARG A 68 9.49 6.36 -11.98
CA ARG A 68 10.80 5.95 -12.52
C ARG A 68 11.81 7.10 -12.50
N GLN A 69 11.35 8.32 -12.79
CA GLN A 69 12.19 9.52 -12.75
C GLN A 69 12.44 10.05 -11.32
N GLY A 70 11.90 9.40 -10.29
CA GLY A 70 12.14 9.76 -8.89
C GLY A 70 11.45 11.05 -8.46
N ARG A 71 10.33 11.42 -9.09
CA ARG A 71 9.56 12.64 -8.79
C ARG A 71 8.62 12.48 -7.60
N ILE A 72 8.77 11.42 -6.82
CA ILE A 72 7.92 11.09 -5.68
C ILE A 72 8.76 10.76 -4.46
N ARG A 73 8.14 10.88 -3.30
CA ARG A 73 8.64 10.27 -2.07
C ARG A 73 8.50 8.75 -2.15
N LYS A 74 9.63 8.04 -2.32
CA LYS A 74 9.66 6.57 -2.48
C LYS A 74 9.01 5.78 -1.33
N SER A 75 8.87 6.37 -0.14
CA SER A 75 8.28 5.72 1.04
C SER A 75 6.76 5.86 1.15
N SER A 76 6.08 6.53 0.21
CA SER A 76 4.64 6.82 0.28
C SER A 76 3.86 6.30 -0.93
N VAL A 77 4.35 5.25 -1.61
CA VAL A 77 3.88 4.90 -2.97
C VAL A 77 2.86 3.77 -2.93
N ALA A 78 1.65 4.04 -3.40
CA ALA A 78 0.64 3.02 -3.67
C ALA A 78 0.16 3.13 -5.12
N ALA A 79 0.23 2.05 -5.90
CA ALA A 79 -0.44 2.04 -7.20
C ALA A 79 -1.94 1.84 -6.98
N ILE A 80 -2.74 2.74 -7.54
CA ILE A 80 -4.20 2.80 -7.31
C ILE A 80 -4.99 2.45 -8.58
N ASP A 81 -4.37 2.55 -9.77
CA ASP A 81 -4.90 2.09 -11.05
C ASP A 81 -3.73 1.72 -12.00
N GLU A 82 -4.04 1.25 -13.20
CA GLU A 82 -3.03 0.91 -14.22
C GLU A 82 -2.11 2.11 -14.53
N GLY A 83 -0.85 2.02 -14.08
CA GLY A 83 0.16 3.06 -14.30
C GLY A 83 -0.04 4.35 -13.50
N ILE A 84 -0.96 4.36 -12.54
CA ILE A 84 -1.29 5.52 -11.71
C ILE A 84 -0.96 5.23 -10.25
N TYR A 85 -0.22 6.16 -9.65
CA TYR A 85 0.28 6.06 -8.29
C TYR A 85 -0.22 7.23 -7.45
N LEU A 86 -0.62 6.92 -6.23
CA LEU A 86 -0.82 7.90 -5.17
C LEU A 86 0.46 7.95 -4.33
N ALA A 87 1.04 9.14 -4.23
CA ALA A 87 2.24 9.39 -3.42
C ALA A 87 2.32 10.85 -2.99
N GLY A 88 3.20 11.17 -2.05
CA GLY A 88 3.59 12.55 -1.79
C GLY A 88 4.76 12.98 -2.66
N ALA A 89 4.89 14.29 -2.88
CA ALA A 89 6.05 14.88 -3.53
C ALA A 89 7.32 14.72 -2.65
N PRO A 90 8.54 14.80 -3.22
CA PRO A 90 9.79 14.55 -2.50
C PRO A 90 10.03 15.46 -1.28
N ASP A 91 9.51 16.68 -1.32
CA ASP A 91 9.67 17.74 -0.31
C ASP A 91 8.48 17.87 0.65
N GLU A 92 7.40 17.13 0.42
CA GLU A 92 6.25 17.11 1.32
C GLU A 92 6.58 16.41 2.65
N PRO A 93 6.05 16.93 3.78
CA PRO A 93 6.21 16.29 5.08
C PRO A 93 5.58 14.89 5.06
N ARG A 94 6.15 13.98 5.87
CA ARG A 94 5.58 12.65 6.04
C ARG A 94 4.33 12.71 6.90
N GLU A 95 3.34 11.92 6.52
CA GLU A 95 2.16 11.67 7.33
C GLU A 95 2.25 10.31 8.02
N ILE A 96 1.38 10.07 9.00
CA ILE A 96 1.37 8.82 9.76
C ILE A 96 1.17 7.58 8.87
N THR A 97 0.39 7.73 7.78
CA THR A 97 0.11 6.66 6.80
C THR A 97 1.35 6.24 6.00
N ASP A 98 2.39 7.08 5.93
CA ASP A 98 3.67 6.78 5.27
C ASP A 98 4.56 5.81 6.07
N TYR A 99 4.18 5.51 7.32
CA TYR A 99 4.94 4.64 8.22
C TYR A 99 4.38 3.21 8.26
N ILE A 100 3.54 2.83 7.29
CA ILE A 100 3.08 1.45 7.17
C ILE A 100 4.21 0.54 6.66
N ASN A 101 4.66 -0.35 7.54
CA ASN A 101 5.74 -1.28 7.23
C ASN A 101 5.26 -2.53 6.53
N HIS A 102 6.20 -3.18 5.87
CA HIS A 102 5.98 -4.41 5.15
C HIS A 102 5.91 -5.65 6.08
N SER A 103 4.99 -6.56 5.82
CA SER A 103 5.07 -7.97 6.26
C SER A 103 4.65 -8.92 5.13
N CYS A 104 5.35 -10.06 5.00
CA CYS A 104 4.99 -11.11 4.03
C CYS A 104 3.73 -11.90 4.43
N ASP A 105 3.33 -11.78 5.70
CA ASP A 105 2.02 -12.21 6.17
C ASP A 105 1.42 -11.03 6.93
N SER A 106 0.79 -10.12 6.19
CA SER A 106 0.26 -8.86 6.72
C SER A 106 -1.00 -9.07 7.55
N ASN A 107 -1.26 -8.18 8.51
CA ASN A 107 -2.51 -8.14 9.27
C ASN A 107 -3.55 -7.19 8.67
N VAL A 108 -3.22 -6.48 7.59
CA VAL A 108 -4.17 -5.72 6.77
C VAL A 108 -4.12 -6.15 5.30
N TRP A 109 -5.16 -5.81 4.56
CA TRP A 109 -5.26 -6.03 3.12
C TRP A 109 -6.11 -4.95 2.43
N MET A 110 -6.20 -4.97 1.09
CA MET A 110 -6.98 -3.97 0.36
C MET A 110 -8.47 -4.29 0.43
N GLN A 111 -9.29 -3.28 0.70
CA GLN A 111 -10.73 -3.32 0.47
C GLN A 111 -11.09 -2.76 -0.91
N ASN A 112 -10.36 -1.74 -1.35
CA ASN A 112 -10.51 -1.09 -2.65
C ASN A 112 -9.16 -0.48 -3.07
N ALA A 113 -9.12 0.45 -4.02
CA ALA A 113 -7.88 1.05 -4.52
C ALA A 113 -7.09 1.86 -3.48
N ILE A 114 -7.76 2.39 -2.46
CA ILE A 114 -7.19 3.36 -1.51
C ILE A 114 -7.39 2.99 -0.03
N THR A 115 -8.18 1.96 0.26
CA THR A 115 -8.56 1.59 1.63
C THR A 115 -7.91 0.28 2.04
N LEU A 116 -7.20 0.33 3.18
CA LEU A 116 -6.74 -0.84 3.91
C LEU A 116 -7.69 -1.15 5.06
N ILE A 117 -8.08 -2.42 5.17
CA ILE A 117 -8.88 -2.94 6.29
C ILE A 117 -8.13 -4.08 6.99
N VAL A 118 -8.49 -4.32 8.25
CA VAL A 118 -7.92 -5.41 9.04
C VAL A 118 -8.29 -6.77 8.43
N ARG A 119 -7.27 -7.58 8.12
CA ARG A 119 -7.40 -8.97 7.64
C ARG A 119 -7.60 -9.96 8.78
N ARG A 120 -7.05 -9.66 9.95
CA ARG A 120 -7.16 -10.44 11.18
C ARG A 120 -6.97 -9.52 12.37
N ALA A 121 -7.72 -9.75 13.45
CA ALA A 121 -7.74 -8.86 14.61
C ALA A 121 -6.32 -8.46 15.06
N ILE A 122 -6.10 -7.15 15.23
CA ILE A 122 -4.83 -6.57 15.67
C ILE A 122 -4.94 -6.30 17.17
N GLN A 123 -4.09 -6.96 17.95
CA GLN A 123 -4.04 -6.78 19.40
C GLN A 123 -3.30 -5.47 19.75
N PRO A 124 -3.53 -4.90 20.96
CA PRO A 124 -2.72 -3.81 21.45
C PRO A 124 -1.22 -4.12 21.33
N ASP A 125 -0.43 -3.10 20.99
CA ASP A 125 1.02 -3.16 20.80
C ASP A 125 1.50 -3.99 19.61
N GLN A 126 0.60 -4.55 18.79
CA GLN A 126 0.97 -5.14 17.51
C GLN A 126 1.17 -4.05 16.44
N GLU A 127 2.19 -4.26 15.60
CA GLU A 127 2.44 -3.41 14.45
C GLU A 127 1.43 -3.72 13.33
N VAL A 128 0.83 -2.67 12.79
CA VAL A 128 0.02 -2.70 11.58
C VAL A 128 0.96 -2.80 10.39
N THR A 129 0.87 -3.89 9.63
CA THR A 129 1.76 -4.17 8.51
C THR A 129 0.96 -4.56 7.28
N VAL A 130 1.42 -4.15 6.11
CA VAL A 130 0.82 -4.46 4.81
C VAL A 130 1.80 -5.25 3.95
N ASP A 131 1.29 -6.14 3.11
CA ASP A 131 2.12 -6.77 2.09
C ASP A 131 2.17 -5.84 0.88
N TYR A 132 3.37 -5.37 0.50
CA TYR A 132 3.52 -4.46 -0.64
C TYR A 132 3.11 -5.10 -1.97
N ALA A 133 3.03 -6.43 -2.06
CA ALA A 133 2.45 -7.11 -3.21
C ALA A 133 0.98 -6.74 -3.46
N LEU A 134 0.29 -6.16 -2.49
CA LEU A 134 -1.11 -5.78 -2.63
C LEU A 134 -1.33 -4.55 -3.51
N PHE A 135 -0.32 -3.72 -3.72
CA PHE A 135 -0.44 -2.47 -4.49
C PHE A 135 0.83 -2.06 -5.24
N GLN A 136 1.97 -2.74 -5.08
CA GLN A 136 3.14 -2.49 -5.92
C GLN A 136 2.95 -3.17 -7.28
N SER A 137 3.02 -2.38 -8.36
CA SER A 137 2.82 -2.86 -9.73
C SER A 137 4.00 -2.64 -10.67
N ASP A 138 5.02 -1.89 -10.26
CA ASP A 138 6.26 -1.76 -11.03
C ASP A 138 7.06 -3.06 -10.92
N GLU A 139 6.98 -3.92 -11.95
CA GLU A 139 7.66 -5.22 -11.96
C GLU A 139 9.19 -5.13 -11.94
N GLU A 140 9.76 -3.94 -12.22
CA GLU A 140 11.19 -3.67 -12.13
C GLU A 140 11.61 -3.22 -10.73
N TRP A 141 10.65 -2.79 -9.90
CA TRP A 141 10.92 -2.36 -8.54
C TRP A 141 11.40 -3.52 -7.66
N LYS A 142 12.44 -3.24 -6.88
CA LYS A 142 13.00 -4.12 -5.86
C LYS A 142 13.30 -3.31 -4.61
N ALA A 143 12.88 -3.81 -3.45
CA ALA A 143 13.25 -3.20 -2.18
C ALA A 143 14.77 -3.12 -2.04
N SER A 144 15.28 -1.96 -1.62
CA SER A 144 16.70 -1.73 -1.35
C SER A 144 17.16 -2.29 0.01
N TRP A 145 16.24 -2.91 0.74
CA TRP A 145 16.45 -3.49 2.06
C TRP A 145 16.02 -4.97 2.07
N GLU A 146 16.59 -5.73 3.00
CA GLU A 146 16.22 -7.12 3.22
C GLU A 146 15.02 -7.21 4.18
N CYS A 147 14.01 -7.97 3.81
CA CYS A 147 12.83 -8.18 4.65
C CYS A 147 13.13 -9.06 5.85
N ARG A 148 12.82 -8.52 7.03
CA ARG A 148 12.99 -9.16 8.34
C ARG A 148 11.69 -9.15 9.14
N CYS A 149 10.55 -9.27 8.45
CA CYS A 149 9.21 -9.16 9.05
C CYS A 149 8.86 -10.24 10.09
N GLY A 150 9.69 -11.28 10.27
CA GLY A 150 9.48 -12.35 11.25
C GLY A 150 8.41 -13.37 10.86
N SER A 151 7.72 -13.20 9.73
CA SER A 151 6.80 -14.22 9.21
C SER A 151 7.53 -15.52 8.87
N SER A 152 6.91 -16.67 9.15
CA SER A 152 7.40 -17.99 8.70
C SER A 152 7.46 -18.11 7.18
N ASN A 153 6.75 -17.26 6.45
CA ASN A 153 6.76 -17.16 4.99
C ASN A 153 7.52 -15.91 4.50
N CYS A 154 8.53 -15.45 5.25
CA CYS A 154 9.30 -14.29 4.85
C CYS A 154 9.96 -14.52 3.48
N ARG A 155 9.76 -13.58 2.55
CA ARG A 155 10.37 -13.64 1.21
C ARG A 155 11.82 -13.16 1.19
N HIS A 156 12.28 -12.45 2.23
CA HIS A 156 13.58 -11.78 2.35
C HIS A 156 13.87 -10.68 1.31
N THR A 157 13.43 -10.84 0.07
CA THR A 157 13.51 -9.86 -1.01
C THR A 157 12.10 -9.55 -1.47
N ILE A 158 11.69 -8.29 -1.37
CA ILE A 158 10.37 -7.83 -1.83
C ILE A 158 10.53 -7.20 -3.20
N THR A 159 9.69 -7.61 -4.14
CA THR A 159 9.71 -7.12 -5.53
C THR A 159 8.33 -6.71 -6.00
N GLY A 160 8.25 -5.90 -7.05
CA GLY A 160 6.97 -5.55 -7.67
C GLY A 160 6.38 -6.67 -8.53
N ARG A 161 7.01 -7.85 -8.57
CA ARG A 161 6.44 -9.08 -9.15
C ARG A 161 5.82 -10.01 -8.12
N ASP A 162 5.88 -9.67 -6.83
CA ASP A 162 5.43 -10.56 -5.78
C ASP A 162 3.93 -10.88 -5.84
N TRP A 163 3.11 -10.00 -6.43
CA TRP A 163 1.68 -10.23 -6.69
C TRP A 163 1.43 -11.40 -7.66
N ARG A 164 2.45 -11.83 -8.41
CA ARG A 164 2.39 -12.98 -9.34
C ARG A 164 2.64 -14.31 -8.64
N LEU A 165 3.13 -14.31 -7.39
CA LEU A 165 3.46 -15.53 -6.67
C LEU A 165 2.16 -16.27 -6.28
N PRO A 166 1.98 -17.56 -6.64
CA PRO A 166 0.76 -18.30 -6.33
C PRO A 166 0.41 -18.31 -4.84
N VAL A 167 1.43 -18.44 -3.97
CA VAL A 167 1.25 -18.39 -2.51
C VAL A 167 0.78 -17.04 -1.98
N VAL A 168 1.11 -15.94 -2.68
CA VAL A 168 0.65 -14.58 -2.33
C VAL A 168 -0.78 -14.39 -2.85
N GLN A 169 -1.05 -14.83 -4.08
CA GLN A 169 -2.39 -14.79 -4.69
C GLN A 169 -3.43 -15.56 -3.86
N GLU A 170 -3.09 -16.77 -3.41
CA GLU A 170 -3.98 -17.56 -2.57
C GLU A 170 -4.23 -16.90 -1.22
N ARG A 171 -3.17 -16.36 -0.59
CA ARG A 171 -3.27 -15.72 0.74
C ARG A 171 -4.17 -14.50 0.77
N TYR A 172 -4.15 -13.69 -0.30
CA TYR A 172 -4.85 -12.41 -0.38
C TYR A 172 -5.89 -12.37 -1.50
N LYS A 173 -6.43 -13.53 -1.87
CA LYS A 173 -7.39 -13.68 -2.96
C LYS A 173 -8.53 -12.65 -2.84
N GLY A 174 -8.69 -11.80 -3.86
CA GLY A 174 -9.70 -10.75 -3.90
C GLY A 174 -9.36 -9.47 -3.14
N HIS A 175 -8.22 -9.42 -2.42
CA HIS A 175 -7.81 -8.31 -1.55
C HIS A 175 -6.52 -7.62 -1.99
N PHE A 176 -6.18 -7.70 -3.28
CA PHE A 176 -5.22 -6.81 -3.94
C PHE A 176 -5.90 -5.49 -4.35
N SER A 177 -5.12 -4.51 -4.80
CA SER A 177 -5.68 -3.36 -5.49
C SER A 177 -6.55 -3.84 -6.68
N PRO A 178 -7.65 -3.14 -7.01
CA PRO A 178 -8.62 -3.64 -7.98
C PRO A 178 -8.03 -3.97 -9.36
N PHE A 179 -7.03 -3.22 -9.82
CA PHE A 179 -6.38 -3.51 -11.10
C PHE A 179 -5.44 -4.73 -11.02
N LEU A 180 -4.74 -4.95 -9.90
CA LEU A 180 -3.94 -6.16 -9.71
C LEU A 180 -4.80 -7.42 -9.64
N ASN A 181 -5.97 -7.37 -8.98
CA ASN A 181 -6.95 -8.47 -9.03
C ASN A 181 -7.31 -8.82 -10.50
N LYS A 182 -7.58 -7.81 -11.34
CA LYS A 182 -7.84 -8.03 -12.78
C LYS A 182 -6.64 -8.64 -13.52
N ARG A 183 -5.40 -8.25 -13.20
CA ARG A 183 -4.20 -8.85 -13.78
C ARG A 183 -4.06 -10.32 -13.38
N ILE A 184 -4.28 -10.64 -12.10
CA ILE A 184 -4.23 -12.01 -11.57
C ILE A 184 -5.26 -12.89 -12.27
N GLU A 185 -6.51 -12.43 -12.39
CA GLU A 185 -7.56 -13.19 -13.08
C GLU A 185 -7.18 -13.53 -14.52
N LYS A 186 -6.57 -12.60 -15.27
CA LYS A 186 -6.11 -12.85 -16.64
C LYS A 186 -5.03 -13.94 -16.69
N ILE A 187 -4.08 -13.92 -15.77
CA ILE A 187 -3.01 -14.93 -15.70
C ILE A 187 -3.61 -16.31 -15.37
N THR A 188 -4.53 -16.40 -14.42
CA THR A 188 -5.11 -17.68 -13.98
C THR A 188 -6.06 -18.33 -15.00
N LYS A 189 -6.57 -17.56 -15.96
CA LYS A 189 -7.42 -18.04 -17.05
C LYS A 189 -6.64 -18.50 -18.28
N THR A 190 -5.31 -18.36 -18.26
CA THR A 190 -4.39 -18.77 -19.34
C THR A 190 -3.77 -20.11 -19.00
#